data_AF-A0A1I8D4Z2-F1
#
_entry.id   AF-A0A1I8D4Z2-F1
#
_cell.length_a   1.000
_cell.length_b   1.000
_cell.length_c   1.000
_cell.angle_alpha   90.00
_cell.angle_beta   90.00
_cell.angle_gamma   90.00
#
_symmetry.space_group_name_H-M   'P 1'
#
loop_
_entity.id
_entity.type
_entity.pdbx_description
1 polymer ?
#
loop_
_entity_poly.entity_id
_entity_poly.type
_entity_poly.pdbx_seq_one_letter_code
_entity_poly.pdbx_strand_id
1 'polypeptide(L)'
;MSDQIETLIEKHVSLVFKCWEVIDFIVSQSVGGSDTVEKVEWLKEICAEYAVKEKSYEVADFVDWIENVLNYDFDFVVDDGSTGIYAKEILDYAKAVKSKDESKISTLEARVNDIYKMKAQKGKPQHTIQEDSDVEESDGEESGEEPMDESEPKEPKKKGGNYEDEDGFTVIKRN
;
A
#
# COMPACT_ATOMS: atom_id res chain seq x y z
N MET A 1 -24.04 -23.50 10.41
CA MET A 1 -22.73 -23.92 9.85
C MET A 1 -22.33 -23.00 8.71
N SER A 2 -23.27 -22.54 7.88
CA SER A 2 -23.03 -21.52 6.85
C SER A 2 -22.55 -20.18 7.43
N ASP A 3 -23.10 -19.77 8.58
CA ASP A 3 -22.78 -18.49 9.24
C ASP A 3 -21.31 -18.41 9.71
N GLN A 4 -20.72 -19.56 10.08
CA GLN A 4 -19.32 -19.64 10.48
C GLN A 4 -18.37 -19.51 9.28
N ILE A 5 -18.76 -20.05 8.13
CA ILE A 5 -18.01 -19.94 6.88
C ILE A 5 -18.01 -18.50 6.39
N GLU A 6 -19.17 -17.86 6.43
CA GLU A 6 -19.35 -16.45 6.08
C GLU A 6 -18.50 -15.54 6.95
N THR A 7 -18.58 -15.66 8.28
CA THR A 7 -17.75 -14.89 9.21
C THR A 7 -16.24 -15.07 8.95
N LEU A 8 -15.83 -16.28 8.57
CA LEU A 8 -14.43 -16.58 8.29
C LEU A 8 -13.95 -15.91 6.99
N ILE A 9 -14.78 -15.98 5.94
CA ILE A 9 -14.52 -15.31 4.65
C ILE A 9 -14.49 -13.79 4.84
N GLU A 10 -15.47 -13.20 5.54
CA GLU A 10 -15.51 -11.76 5.84
C GLU A 10 -14.25 -11.27 6.55
N LYS A 11 -13.76 -12.02 7.55
CA LYS A 11 -12.49 -11.72 8.23
C LYS A 11 -11.30 -11.77 7.28
N HIS A 12 -11.26 -12.76 6.41
CA HIS A 12 -10.18 -12.88 5.43
C HIS A 12 -10.20 -11.74 4.42
N VAL A 13 -11.37 -11.42 3.84
CA VAL A 13 -11.58 -10.28 2.94
C VAL A 13 -11.17 -8.97 3.63
N SER A 14 -11.54 -8.79 4.90
CA SER A 14 -11.11 -7.64 5.70
C SER A 14 -9.59 -7.48 5.77
N LEU A 15 -8.86 -8.59 5.91
CA LEU A 15 -7.40 -8.58 5.96
C LEU A 15 -6.79 -8.30 4.58
N VAL A 16 -7.35 -8.89 3.53
CA VAL A 16 -6.93 -8.67 2.14
C VAL A 16 -7.06 -7.19 1.78
N PHE A 17 -8.21 -6.57 2.08
CA PHE A 17 -8.43 -5.14 1.83
C PHE A 17 -7.45 -4.25 2.61
N LYS A 18 -7.11 -4.61 3.85
CA LYS A 18 -6.07 -3.90 4.62
C LYS A 18 -4.65 -4.06 4.04
N CYS A 19 -4.39 -5.16 3.34
CA CYS A 19 -3.10 -5.37 2.67
C CYS A 19 -3.03 -4.61 1.35
N TRP A 20 -4.16 -4.39 0.69
CA TRP A 20 -4.23 -3.77 -0.62
C TRP A 20 -3.92 -2.28 -0.57
N GLU A 21 -2.76 -1.89 -1.10
CA GLU A 21 -2.28 -0.50 -1.10
C GLU A 21 -3.18 0.46 -1.92
N VAL A 22 -3.87 -0.06 -2.95
CA VAL A 22 -4.82 0.71 -3.75
C VAL A 22 -5.97 1.25 -2.89
N ILE A 23 -6.51 0.43 -2.00
CA ILE A 23 -7.62 0.83 -1.12
C ILE A 23 -7.16 1.91 -0.13
N ASP A 24 -5.96 1.74 0.44
CA ASP A 24 -5.37 2.77 1.30
C ASP A 24 -5.15 4.10 0.56
N PHE A 25 -4.70 4.02 -0.70
CA PHE A 25 -4.53 5.19 -1.54
C PHE A 25 -5.87 5.88 -1.82
N ILE A 26 -6.90 5.12 -2.20
CA ILE A 26 -8.26 5.62 -2.44
C ILE A 26 -8.79 6.36 -1.21
N VAL A 27 -8.68 5.75 -0.03
CA VAL A 27 -9.12 6.36 1.24
C VAL A 27 -8.27 7.60 1.57
N SER A 28 -6.94 7.51 1.46
CA SER A 28 -6.03 8.61 1.79
C SER A 28 -6.23 9.83 0.89
N GLN A 29 -6.55 9.63 -0.39
CA GLN A 29 -6.76 10.70 -1.35
C GLN A 29 -8.24 11.07 -1.47
N SER A 30 -9.14 10.39 -0.73
CA SER A 30 -10.60 10.55 -0.83
C SER A 30 -11.10 10.49 -2.27
N VAL A 31 -10.53 9.55 -3.03
CA VAL A 31 -10.88 9.26 -4.42
C VAL A 31 -12.31 8.72 -4.39
N GLY A 32 -13.28 9.50 -4.85
CA GLY A 32 -14.71 9.17 -4.71
C GLY A 32 -15.51 10.06 -3.76
N GLY A 33 -14.88 11.06 -3.13
CA GLY A 33 -15.55 12.13 -2.37
C GLY A 33 -15.65 11.90 -0.86
N SER A 34 -16.56 12.61 -0.19
CA SER A 34 -16.77 12.51 1.26
C SER A 34 -17.13 11.10 1.74
N ASP A 35 -17.73 10.31 0.85
CA ASP A 35 -18.29 8.99 1.16
C ASP A 35 -17.33 7.85 0.76
N THR A 36 -16.07 8.16 0.46
CA THR A 36 -15.06 7.17 0.04
C THR A 36 -14.93 6.02 1.04
N VAL A 37 -14.94 6.33 2.34
CA VAL A 37 -14.81 5.31 3.41
C VAL A 37 -16.01 4.36 3.40
N GLU A 38 -17.22 4.90 3.32
CA GLU A 38 -18.46 4.11 3.29
C GLU A 38 -18.53 3.22 2.04
N LYS A 39 -18.14 3.76 0.87
CA LYS A 39 -18.06 2.99 -0.37
C LYS A 39 -17.04 1.85 -0.29
N VAL A 40 -15.89 2.06 0.36
CA VAL A 40 -14.89 0.99 0.56
C VAL A 40 -15.43 -0.09 1.49
N GLU A 41 -16.12 0.29 2.57
CA GLU A 41 -16.77 -0.69 3.46
C GLU A 41 -17.84 -1.50 2.71
N TRP A 42 -18.66 -0.84 1.91
CA TRP A 42 -19.65 -1.48 1.04
C TRP A 42 -19.00 -2.44 0.03
N LEU A 43 -17.94 -2.03 -0.66
CA LEU A 43 -17.22 -2.87 -1.62
C LEU A 43 -16.67 -4.13 -0.94
N LYS A 44 -16.11 -3.97 0.26
CA LYS A 44 -15.61 -5.09 1.07
C LYS A 44 -16.73 -6.07 1.44
N GLU A 45 -17.90 -5.58 1.86
CA GLU A 45 -19.06 -6.43 2.18
C GLU A 45 -19.54 -7.20 0.95
N ILE A 46 -19.73 -6.54 -0.19
CA ILE A 46 -20.15 -7.22 -1.42
C ILE A 46 -19.11 -8.25 -1.89
N CYS A 47 -17.82 -7.96 -1.79
CA CYS A 47 -16.78 -8.95 -2.09
C CYS A 47 -16.89 -10.21 -1.23
N ALA A 48 -17.19 -10.06 0.06
CA ALA A 48 -17.40 -11.19 0.95
C ALA A 48 -18.68 -11.97 0.59
N GLU A 49 -19.79 -11.26 0.33
CA GLU A 49 -21.04 -11.87 -0.12
C GLU A 49 -20.88 -12.62 -1.44
N TYR A 50 -20.16 -12.04 -2.41
CA TYR A 50 -19.88 -12.65 -3.71
C TYR A 50 -19.10 -13.95 -3.53
N ALA A 51 -18.05 -13.94 -2.70
CA ALA A 51 -17.25 -15.13 -2.41
C ALA A 51 -18.06 -16.26 -1.73
N VAL A 52 -19.08 -15.90 -0.94
CA VAL A 52 -19.99 -16.86 -0.28
C VAL A 52 -21.05 -17.39 -1.23
N LYS A 53 -21.74 -16.51 -1.98
CA LYS A 53 -22.89 -16.84 -2.83
C LYS A 53 -22.49 -17.55 -4.12
N GLU A 54 -21.40 -17.13 -4.75
CA GLU A 54 -21.07 -17.62 -6.08
C GLU A 54 -20.57 -19.06 -6.05
N LYS A 55 -21.07 -19.88 -6.98
CA LYS A 55 -20.69 -21.30 -7.14
C LYS A 55 -19.65 -21.47 -8.24
N SER A 56 -19.63 -20.57 -9.24
CA SER A 56 -18.65 -20.56 -10.31
C SER A 56 -17.69 -19.38 -10.13
N TYR A 57 -16.54 -19.67 -9.54
CA TYR A 57 -15.53 -18.66 -9.22
C TYR A 57 -14.65 -18.34 -10.43
N GLU A 58 -15.22 -17.63 -11.40
CA GLU A 58 -14.42 -17.05 -12.49
C GLU A 58 -13.68 -15.84 -11.96
N VAL A 59 -12.37 -16.00 -11.76
CA VAL A 59 -11.51 -14.93 -11.23
C VAL A 59 -11.53 -13.73 -12.16
N ALA A 60 -11.55 -13.95 -13.47
CA ALA A 60 -11.56 -12.88 -14.47
C ALA A 60 -12.81 -11.99 -14.34
N ASP A 61 -13.99 -12.59 -14.18
CA ASP A 61 -15.24 -11.84 -14.02
C ASP A 61 -15.26 -11.05 -12.70
N PHE A 62 -14.74 -11.63 -11.62
CA PHE A 62 -14.66 -10.93 -10.34
C PHE A 62 -13.67 -9.76 -10.38
N VAL A 63 -12.56 -9.91 -11.11
CA VAL A 63 -11.59 -8.83 -11.34
C VAL A 63 -12.20 -7.70 -12.14
N ASP A 64 -12.82 -8.00 -13.28
CA ASP A 64 -13.48 -7.01 -14.15
C ASP A 64 -14.59 -6.28 -13.38
N TRP A 65 -15.34 -7.00 -12.53
CA TRP A 65 -16.34 -6.40 -11.65
C TRP A 65 -15.72 -5.42 -10.65
N ILE A 66 -14.64 -5.79 -9.94
CA ILE A 66 -13.99 -4.89 -8.99
C ILE A 66 -13.41 -3.66 -9.72
N GLU A 67 -12.75 -3.85 -10.87
CA GLU A 67 -12.18 -2.75 -11.66
C GLU A 67 -13.26 -1.80 -12.16
N ASN A 68 -14.40 -2.32 -12.61
CA ASN A 68 -15.54 -1.50 -12.97
C ASN A 68 -16.07 -0.71 -11.78
N VAL A 69 -16.22 -1.32 -10.60
CA VAL A 69 -16.66 -0.60 -9.40
C VAL A 69 -15.66 0.51 -9.05
N LEU A 70 -14.35 0.23 -9.07
CA LEU A 70 -13.33 1.24 -8.82
C LEU A 70 -13.37 2.38 -9.85
N ASN A 71 -13.62 2.07 -11.13
CA ASN A 71 -13.72 3.07 -12.18
C ASN A 71 -15.01 3.91 -12.07
N TYR A 72 -16.17 3.29 -11.88
CA TYR A 72 -17.46 4.00 -11.87
C TYR A 72 -17.77 4.69 -10.55
N ASP A 73 -17.47 4.07 -9.40
CA ASP A 73 -17.81 4.62 -8.08
C ASP A 73 -16.70 5.50 -7.49
N PHE A 74 -15.45 5.25 -7.87
CA PHE A 74 -14.29 5.96 -7.33
C PHE A 74 -13.56 6.82 -8.37
N ASP A 75 -13.85 6.71 -9.68
CA ASP A 75 -13.06 7.36 -10.75
C ASP A 75 -11.58 6.93 -10.70
N PHE A 76 -11.34 5.68 -10.30
CA PHE A 76 -9.99 5.12 -10.12
C PHE A 76 -9.77 3.90 -11.01
N VAL A 77 -8.73 3.95 -11.83
CA VAL A 77 -8.30 2.83 -12.68
C VAL A 77 -7.08 2.15 -12.07
N VAL A 78 -7.20 0.85 -11.83
CA VAL A 78 -6.12 0.00 -11.33
C VAL A 78 -5.46 -0.72 -12.49
N ASP A 79 -4.17 -0.46 -12.76
CA ASP A 79 -3.40 -1.11 -13.84
C ASP A 79 -2.16 -1.85 -13.33
N ASP A 80 -2.00 -2.00 -12.02
CA ASP A 80 -0.83 -2.67 -11.43
C ASP A 80 -1.00 -4.20 -11.35
N GLY A 81 -2.18 -4.72 -11.70
CA GLY A 81 -2.52 -6.14 -11.63
C GLY A 81 -2.77 -6.67 -10.23
N SER A 82 -2.75 -5.82 -9.19
CA SER A 82 -3.06 -6.22 -7.81
C SER A 82 -4.49 -6.73 -7.67
N THR A 83 -5.46 -6.16 -8.39
CA THR A 83 -6.86 -6.63 -8.38
C THR A 83 -6.93 -8.13 -8.63
N GLY A 84 -6.23 -8.61 -9.67
CA GLY A 84 -6.18 -10.04 -10.01
C GLY A 84 -5.60 -10.92 -8.91
N ILE A 85 -4.56 -10.45 -8.24
CA ILE A 85 -3.89 -11.18 -7.16
C ILE A 85 -4.83 -11.33 -5.96
N TYR A 86 -5.44 -10.23 -5.52
CA TYR A 86 -6.31 -10.22 -4.34
C TYR A 86 -7.67 -10.88 -4.62
N ALA A 87 -8.25 -10.66 -5.80
CA ALA A 87 -9.47 -11.34 -6.25
C ALA A 87 -9.28 -12.87 -6.25
N LYS A 88 -8.15 -13.35 -6.79
CA LYS A 88 -7.83 -14.78 -6.76
C LYS A 88 -7.68 -15.30 -5.33
N GLU A 89 -6.98 -14.56 -4.46
CA GLU A 89 -6.76 -14.96 -3.07
C GLU A 89 -8.10 -15.12 -2.32
N ILE A 90 -9.01 -14.16 -2.47
CA ILE A 90 -10.36 -14.21 -1.86
C ILE A 90 -11.15 -15.44 -2.33
N LEU A 91 -11.14 -15.70 -3.64
CA LEU A 91 -11.89 -16.83 -4.22
C LEU A 91 -11.26 -18.17 -3.85
N ASP A 92 -9.93 -18.27 -3.85
CA ASP A 92 -9.22 -19.49 -3.43
C ASP A 92 -9.43 -19.78 -1.94
N TYR A 93 -9.49 -18.75 -1.10
CA TYR A 93 -9.85 -18.88 0.31
C TYR A 93 -11.29 -19.40 0.46
N ALA A 94 -12.25 -18.79 -0.24
CA ALA A 94 -13.65 -19.22 -0.18
C ALA A 94 -13.83 -20.68 -0.64
N LYS A 95 -13.13 -21.11 -1.70
CA LYS A 95 -13.08 -22.51 -2.15
C LYS A 95 -12.52 -23.44 -1.09
N ALA A 96 -11.42 -23.05 -0.45
CA ALA A 96 -10.77 -23.86 0.59
C ALA A 96 -11.66 -24.01 1.83
N VAL A 97 -12.32 -22.93 2.26
CA VAL A 97 -13.29 -22.96 3.38
C VAL A 97 -14.50 -23.82 3.04
N LYS A 98 -15.07 -23.70 1.83
CA LYS A 98 -16.17 -24.56 1.37
C LYS A 98 -15.78 -26.04 1.28
N SER A 99 -14.54 -26.33 0.90
CA SER A 99 -14.01 -27.70 0.77
C SER A 99 -13.47 -28.28 2.09
N LYS A 100 -13.40 -27.47 3.16
CA LYS A 100 -12.78 -27.79 4.46
C LYS A 100 -11.30 -28.19 4.35
N ASP A 101 -10.58 -27.62 3.39
CA ASP A 101 -9.14 -27.84 3.20
C ASP A 101 -8.33 -26.95 4.17
N GLU A 102 -8.15 -27.40 5.40
CA GLU A 102 -7.46 -26.64 6.46
C GLU A 102 -6.02 -26.23 6.09
N SER A 103 -5.30 -27.06 5.32
CA SER A 103 -3.93 -26.74 4.89
C SER A 103 -3.87 -25.54 3.94
N LYS A 104 -4.84 -25.41 3.04
CA LYS A 104 -4.91 -24.27 2.12
C LYS A 104 -5.33 -23.00 2.84
N ILE A 105 -6.32 -23.10 3.74
CA ILE A 105 -6.76 -22.00 4.59
C ILE A 105 -5.59 -21.44 5.37
N SER A 106 -4.84 -22.30 6.08
CA SER A 106 -3.69 -21.86 6.88
C SER A 106 -2.58 -21.23 6.04
N THR A 107 -2.32 -21.74 4.83
CA THR A 107 -1.31 -21.18 3.92
C THR A 107 -1.70 -19.79 3.42
N LEU A 108 -2.96 -19.61 3.01
CA LEU A 108 -3.49 -18.33 2.54
C LEU A 108 -3.53 -17.29 3.68
N GLU A 109 -3.96 -17.69 4.87
CA GLU A 109 -3.93 -16.80 6.04
C GLU A 109 -2.51 -16.40 6.43
N ALA A 110 -1.56 -17.34 6.39
CA ALA A 110 -0.15 -17.05 6.65
C ALA A 110 0.39 -16.05 5.63
N ARG A 111 0.07 -16.22 4.34
CA ARG A 111 0.49 -15.30 3.28
C ARG A 111 -0.05 -13.89 3.48
N VAL A 112 -1.36 -13.74 3.71
CA VAL A 112 -1.98 -12.42 3.95
C VAL A 112 -1.43 -11.78 5.22
N ASN A 113 -1.21 -12.56 6.28
CA ASN A 113 -0.59 -12.05 7.51
C ASN A 113 0.87 -11.62 7.31
N ASP A 114 1.64 -12.33 6.47
CA ASP A 114 3.02 -11.96 6.18
C ASP A 114 3.08 -10.62 5.43
N ILE A 115 2.24 -10.44 4.41
CA ILE A 115 2.09 -9.16 3.69
C ILE A 115 1.66 -8.05 4.66
N TYR A 116 0.70 -8.32 5.53
CA TYR A 116 0.25 -7.36 6.54
C TYR A 116 1.38 -6.94 7.48
N LYS A 117 2.20 -7.89 7.96
CA LYS A 117 3.36 -7.62 8.81
C LYS A 117 4.43 -6.83 8.07
N MET A 118 4.73 -7.17 6.82
CA MET A 118 5.69 -6.42 6.00
C MET A 118 5.25 -4.98 5.79
N LYS A 119 3.95 -4.75 5.55
CA LYS A 119 3.36 -3.41 5.46
C LYS A 119 3.49 -2.64 6.77
N ALA A 120 3.22 -3.28 7.91
CA ALA A 120 3.38 -2.68 9.23
C ALA A 120 4.85 -2.36 9.59
N GLN A 121 5.81 -3.13 9.08
CA GLN A 121 7.25 -2.89 9.28
C GLN A 121 7.77 -1.74 8.42
N LYS A 122 7.26 -1.55 7.18
CA LYS A 122 7.62 -0.40 6.34
C LYS A 122 7.26 0.97 6.96
N GLY A 123 6.35 1.01 7.94
CA GLY A 123 5.97 2.22 8.67
C GLY A 123 6.82 2.53 9.92
N LYS A 124 7.81 1.70 10.24
CA LYS A 124 8.76 1.96 11.34
C LYS A 124 10.17 2.08 10.74
N PRO A 125 10.93 3.15 11.03
CA PRO A 125 12.37 3.13 10.83
C PRO A 125 12.96 2.10 11.79
N GLN A 126 13.05 0.85 11.34
CA GLN A 126 13.60 -0.23 12.14
C GLN A 126 15.13 -0.19 11.98
N HIS A 127 15.76 0.71 12.72
CA HIS A 127 17.14 0.55 13.15
C HIS A 127 17.18 -0.65 14.09
N THR A 128 17.29 -1.86 13.55
CA THR A 128 17.70 -3.04 14.32
C THR A 128 19.19 -3.22 14.11
N ILE A 129 19.96 -2.49 14.91
CA ILE A 129 21.30 -2.95 15.26
C ILE A 129 21.09 -4.24 16.04
N GLN A 130 21.56 -5.33 15.44
CA GLN A 130 21.79 -6.58 16.13
C GLN A 130 22.96 -6.33 17.09
N GLU A 131 22.66 -6.48 18.37
CA GLU A 131 23.56 -6.30 19.52
C GLU A 131 24.76 -7.24 19.41
N ASP A 132 25.93 -6.70 19.11
CA ASP A 132 27.20 -7.21 19.63
C ASP A 132 27.99 -6.02 20.16
N SER A 133 28.44 -6.16 21.40
CA SER A 133 29.02 -5.11 22.22
C SER A 133 30.32 -4.57 21.63
N ASP A 134 30.43 -3.24 21.49
CA ASP A 134 31.62 -2.54 21.95
C ASP A 134 31.26 -1.10 22.32
N VAL A 135 31.70 -0.73 23.52
CA VAL A 135 31.57 0.59 24.11
C VAL A 135 32.57 1.52 23.42
N GLU A 136 32.16 2.73 23.05
CA GLU A 136 33.02 3.90 23.14
C GLU A 136 32.12 5.14 23.24
N GLU A 137 32.25 5.78 24.39
CA GLU A 137 31.66 7.04 24.81
C GLU A 137 32.49 8.20 24.22
N SER A 138 31.87 9.09 23.45
CA SER A 138 32.40 10.44 23.19
C SER A 138 31.32 11.28 22.50
N ASP A 139 30.57 12.11 23.23
CA ASP A 139 30.91 13.48 23.62
C ASP A 139 30.58 14.51 22.53
N GLY A 140 29.93 15.60 22.92
CA GLY A 140 29.91 16.84 22.13
C GLY A 140 28.53 17.40 21.76
N GLU A 141 27.84 17.94 22.77
CA GLU A 141 27.38 19.35 22.82
C GLU A 141 26.74 19.96 21.56
N GLU A 142 25.43 20.29 21.61
CA GLU A 142 24.93 21.63 21.95
C GLU A 142 25.39 22.74 20.99
N SER A 143 24.48 23.24 20.14
CA SER A 143 24.15 24.67 20.04
C SER A 143 23.44 25.01 18.75
N GLY A 144 22.45 25.91 18.86
CA GLY A 144 22.35 27.01 17.90
C GLY A 144 20.98 27.19 17.27
N GLU A 145 20.01 27.61 18.08
CA GLU A 145 18.78 28.23 17.61
C GLU A 145 19.07 29.67 17.10
N GLU A 146 18.38 30.03 15.99
CA GLU A 146 17.99 31.39 15.52
C GLU A 146 19.06 32.34 14.93
N PRO A 147 18.69 33.43 14.20
CA PRO A 147 17.41 33.82 13.59
C PRO A 147 17.51 34.20 12.09
N MET A 148 16.34 34.35 11.45
CA MET A 148 16.15 35.05 10.17
C MET A 148 16.60 36.52 10.28
N ASP A 149 17.42 37.00 9.33
CA ASP A 149 17.66 38.42 9.11
C ASP A 149 17.44 38.79 7.65
N GLU A 150 16.56 39.77 7.47
CA GLU A 150 16.04 40.34 6.25
C GLU A 150 16.94 41.50 5.80
N SER A 151 17.50 41.45 4.58
CA SER A 151 18.04 42.63 3.88
C SER A 151 18.32 42.34 2.40
N GLU A 152 17.63 43.07 1.51
CA GLU A 152 17.81 43.13 0.05
C GLU A 152 19.17 43.77 -0.40
N PRO A 153 19.40 44.07 -1.71
CA PRO A 153 19.94 43.19 -2.73
C PRO A 153 21.28 43.72 -3.29
N LYS A 154 22.27 42.85 -3.57
CA LYS A 154 23.47 43.22 -4.36
C LYS A 154 23.96 42.07 -5.24
N GLU A 155 23.79 42.23 -6.55
CA GLU A 155 24.44 41.42 -7.60
C GLU A 155 25.96 41.72 -7.70
N PRO A 156 26.73 41.06 -8.60
CA PRO A 156 27.04 39.63 -8.63
C PRO A 156 28.57 39.41 -8.67
N LYS A 157 29.10 38.33 -8.06
CA LYS A 157 30.51 37.92 -8.25
C LYS A 157 30.64 36.46 -8.71
N LYS A 158 31.07 36.34 -9.97
CA LYS A 158 31.41 35.14 -10.73
C LYS A 158 32.31 34.16 -9.96
N LYS A 159 31.88 32.90 -9.78
CA LYS A 159 32.72 31.69 -9.79
C LYS A 159 31.89 30.46 -10.20
N GLY A 160 32.30 29.80 -11.29
CA GLY A 160 31.87 28.45 -11.66
C GLY A 160 30.56 28.35 -12.45
N GLY A 161 30.46 28.96 -13.63
CA GLY A 161 29.34 28.71 -14.53
C GLY A 161 29.47 27.35 -15.21
N ASN A 162 28.59 26.40 -14.87
CA ASN A 162 28.28 25.32 -15.78
C ASN A 162 27.61 25.93 -17.02
N TYR A 163 28.00 25.50 -18.21
CA TYR A 163 27.34 25.88 -19.45
C TYR A 163 26.42 24.74 -19.87
N GLU A 164 25.23 25.10 -20.35
CA GLU A 164 24.32 24.19 -21.04
C GLU A 164 24.69 24.20 -22.52
N ASP A 165 24.91 23.02 -23.08
CA ASP A 165 25.17 22.87 -24.51
C ASP A 165 23.87 23.00 -25.34
N GLU A 166 23.97 23.09 -26.66
CA GLU A 166 22.80 23.23 -27.56
C GLU A 166 21.87 21.99 -27.51
N ASP A 167 22.33 20.89 -26.92
CA ASP A 167 21.56 19.69 -26.61
C ASP A 167 20.94 19.67 -25.19
N GLY A 168 21.02 20.77 -24.43
CA GLY A 168 20.38 20.91 -23.11
C GLY A 168 21.03 20.13 -21.97
N PHE A 169 22.27 19.65 -22.14
CA PHE A 169 23.04 19.00 -21.08
C PHE A 169 24.02 19.96 -20.40
N THR A 170 24.02 19.93 -19.06
CA THR A 170 24.92 20.74 -18.21
C THR A 170 26.28 20.06 -18.03
N VAL A 171 27.36 20.68 -18.52
CA VAL A 171 28.72 20.13 -18.41
C VAL A 171 29.41 20.61 -17.13
N ILE A 172 29.79 19.67 -16.25
CA ILE A 172 30.52 19.96 -15.01
C ILE A 172 32.03 19.78 -15.24
N LYS A 173 32.81 20.83 -14.98
CA LYS A 173 34.27 20.81 -15.10
C LYS A 173 34.88 19.98 -13.97
N ARG A 174 35.44 18.80 -14.29
CA ARG A 174 36.24 18.01 -13.34
C ARG A 174 37.59 18.70 -13.11
N ASN A 175 37.93 18.92 -11.85
CA ASN A 175 39.19 19.51 -11.42
C ASN A 175 40.16 18.44 -10.89
#